data_AF-A0A7S1R8S6-F1
#
_entry.id   AF-A0A7S1R8S6-F1
#
_cell.length_a   1.000
_cell.length_b   1.000
_cell.length_c   1.000
_cell.angle_alpha   90.00
_cell.angle_beta   90.00
_cell.angle_gamma   90.00
#
_symmetry.space_group_name_H-M   'P 1'
#
loop_
_entity.id
_entity.type
_entity.pdbx_description
1 polymer ?
#
loop_
_entity_poly.entity_id
_entity_poly.type
_entity_poly.pdbx_seq_one_letter_code
_entity_poly.pdbx_strand_id
1 'polypeptide(L)'
;TASSASAALLAAPADRAPERPLASPEPPPVNPDGAFWARWTGTLQLFSSGRYKFDLDVGFDTVSIFKVDGVELLTAGQCRAANDYSACTSKGCTWVPTSGSCIPPGAAYNVTEKPAMLQRATAPAPG
;
A
#
# COMPACT_ATOMS: atom_id res chain seq x y z
N THR A 1 87.80 -14.47 15.45
CA THR A 1 88.14 -13.04 15.63
C THR A 1 88.03 -12.36 14.28
N ALA A 2 87.49 -11.14 14.28
CA ALA A 2 86.94 -10.32 13.19
C ALA A 2 87.53 -10.45 11.76
N SER A 3 86.68 -10.30 10.74
CA SER A 3 86.83 -9.21 9.74
C SER A 3 85.62 -9.07 8.80
N SER A 4 84.88 -7.97 8.98
CA SER A 4 84.31 -7.05 7.97
C SER A 4 84.12 -7.52 6.51
N ALA A 5 82.89 -7.38 6.02
CA ALA A 5 82.63 -6.83 4.68
C ALA A 5 81.33 -6.00 4.68
N SER A 6 81.48 -4.70 4.43
CA SER A 6 80.40 -3.76 4.10
C SER A 6 80.33 -3.58 2.59
N ALA A 7 79.11 -3.58 2.03
CA ALA A 7 78.65 -2.96 0.77
C ALA A 7 77.47 -3.80 0.23
N ALA A 8 76.38 -3.29 -0.33
CA ALA A 8 75.94 -1.94 -0.61
C ALA A 8 74.40 -1.96 -0.73
N LEU A 9 73.79 -0.81 -0.46
CA LEU A 9 72.39 -0.51 -0.74
C LEU A 9 72.03 -0.84 -2.20
N LEU A 10 70.94 -1.58 -2.39
CA LEU A 10 70.04 -1.38 -3.51
C LEU A 10 68.62 -1.33 -2.93
N ALA A 11 68.09 -0.11 -2.86
CA ALA A 11 66.71 0.16 -2.51
C ALA A 11 65.80 -0.37 -3.63
N ALA A 12 64.80 -1.16 -3.26
CA ALA A 12 63.62 -1.41 -4.08
C ALA A 12 62.48 -0.54 -3.55
N PRO A 13 61.68 0.10 -4.42
CA PRO A 13 60.71 1.11 -4.02
C PRO A 13 59.58 0.50 -3.17
N ALA A 14 59.31 1.18 -2.05
CA ALA A 14 58.11 0.96 -1.26
C ALA A 14 56.91 1.54 -2.02
N ASP A 15 56.31 0.73 -2.90
CA ASP A 15 55.05 1.11 -3.53
C ASP A 15 54.11 -0.10 -3.67
N ARG A 16 53.61 -0.55 -2.53
CA ARG A 16 52.35 -1.28 -2.47
C ARG A 16 51.54 -0.66 -1.36
N ALA A 17 50.68 0.28 -1.72
CA ALA A 17 49.56 0.66 -0.89
C ALA A 17 48.81 -0.62 -0.48
N PRO A 18 48.42 -0.78 0.80
CA PRO A 18 47.57 -1.90 1.18
C PRO A 18 46.26 -1.76 0.40
N GLU A 19 45.89 -2.80 -0.36
CA GLU A 19 44.58 -2.87 -0.99
C GLU A 19 43.54 -2.72 0.12
N ARG A 20 42.84 -1.57 0.15
CA ARG A 20 41.67 -1.43 1.01
C ARG A 20 40.70 -2.52 0.57
N PRO A 21 40.20 -3.37 1.48
CA PRO A 21 39.08 -4.22 1.16
C PRO A 21 37.97 -3.30 0.62
N LEU A 22 37.57 -3.51 -0.64
CA LEU A 22 36.36 -2.91 -1.16
C LEU A 22 35.26 -3.32 -0.18
N ALA A 23 34.78 -2.34 0.59
CA ALA A 23 33.67 -2.55 1.49
C ALA A 23 32.56 -3.24 0.67
N SER A 24 32.21 -4.45 1.09
CA SER A 24 31.04 -5.13 0.54
C SER A 24 29.89 -4.13 0.60
N PRO A 25 29.12 -3.92 -0.48
CA PRO A 25 27.99 -3.00 -0.43
C PRO A 25 27.09 -3.48 0.70
N GLU A 26 27.04 -2.69 1.77
CA GLU A 26 26.16 -2.94 2.89
C GLU A 26 24.75 -2.97 2.30
N PRO A 27 23.95 -4.02 2.58
CA PRO A 27 22.58 -4.04 2.11
C PRO A 27 21.92 -2.74 2.59
N PRO A 28 21.14 -2.06 1.73
CA PRO A 28 20.48 -0.83 2.14
C PRO A 28 19.67 -1.12 3.40
N PRO A 29 19.59 -0.16 4.34
CA PRO A 29 18.85 -0.35 5.58
C PRO A 29 17.44 -0.80 5.24
N VAL A 30 17.10 -2.04 5.59
CA VAL A 30 15.74 -2.56 5.49
C VAL A 30 14.97 -1.83 6.58
N ASN A 31 14.08 -0.90 6.20
CA ASN A 31 13.19 -0.27 7.17
C ASN A 31 12.41 -1.38 7.91
N PRO A 32 12.60 -1.55 9.22
CA PRO A 32 11.96 -2.64 9.97
C PRO A 32 10.44 -2.47 10.06
N ASP A 33 9.93 -1.26 9.76
CA ASP A 33 8.52 -0.88 9.84
C ASP A 33 7.84 -0.76 8.47
N GLY A 34 8.38 -1.43 7.44
CA GLY A 34 8.04 -1.27 6.01
C GLY A 34 6.57 -0.96 5.73
N ALA A 35 6.25 0.33 5.61
CA ALA A 35 4.93 0.78 5.18
C ALA A 35 4.78 0.51 3.67
N PHE A 36 3.76 -0.25 3.31
CA PHE A 36 3.38 -0.48 1.92
C PHE A 36 2.02 0.14 1.66
N TRP A 37 1.82 0.60 0.43
CA TRP A 37 0.54 1.09 -0.04
C TRP A 37 0.30 0.60 -1.47
N ALA A 38 -0.96 0.47 -1.84
CA ALA A 38 -1.36 0.08 -3.17
C ALA A 38 -2.56 0.91 -3.62
N ARG A 39 -2.65 1.13 -4.92
CA ARG A 39 -3.80 1.79 -5.56
C ARG A 39 -4.24 0.97 -6.75
N TRP A 40 -5.50 0.56 -6.73
CA TRP A 40 -6.15 -0.09 -7.88
C TRP A 40 -7.07 0.91 -8.57
N THR A 41 -6.99 0.97 -9.90
CA THR A 41 -7.83 1.80 -10.75
C THR A 41 -8.29 0.98 -11.94
N GLY A 42 -9.57 1.07 -12.28
CA GLY A 42 -10.10 0.40 -13.44
C GLY A 42 -11.55 0.80 -13.72
N THR A 43 -12.10 0.20 -14.76
CA THR A 43 -13.51 0.33 -15.12
C THR A 43 -14.20 -1.00 -14.87
N LEU A 44 -15.32 -0.97 -14.18
CA LEU A 44 -16.12 -2.14 -13.89
C LEU A 44 -17.28 -2.22 -14.89
N GLN A 45 -17.33 -3.27 -15.70
CA GLN A 45 -18.44 -3.52 -16.61
C GLN A 45 -19.48 -4.40 -15.92
N LEU A 46 -20.72 -3.91 -15.83
CA LEU A 46 -21.84 -4.62 -15.22
C LEU A 46 -22.66 -5.31 -16.32
N PHE A 47 -22.91 -6.61 -16.17
CA PHE A 47 -23.66 -7.41 -17.15
C PHE A 47 -25.18 -7.23 -17.05
N SER A 48 -25.66 -6.68 -15.94
CA SER A 48 -27.07 -6.41 -15.70
C SER A 48 -27.24 -5.02 -15.08
N SER A 49 -28.44 -4.47 -15.21
CA SER A 49 -28.82 -3.29 -14.43
C SER A 49 -29.32 -3.74 -13.07
N GLY A 50 -29.04 -2.95 -12.03
CA GLY A 50 -29.51 -3.28 -10.69
C GLY A 50 -28.77 -2.53 -9.59
N ARG A 51 -29.14 -2.85 -8.35
CA ARG A 51 -28.45 -2.39 -7.16
C ARG A 51 -27.31 -3.34 -6.83
N TYR A 52 -26.11 -2.80 -6.73
CA TYR A 52 -24.92 -3.56 -6.36
C TYR A 52 -24.53 -3.27 -4.91
N LYS A 53 -23.99 -4.30 -4.26
CA LYS A 53 -23.34 -4.20 -2.95
C LYS A 53 -21.87 -4.51 -3.15
N PHE A 54 -21.02 -3.57 -2.75
CA PHE A 54 -19.57 -3.75 -2.75
C PHE A 54 -19.10 -4.04 -1.33
N ASP A 55 -18.07 -4.88 -1.22
CA ASP A 55 -17.43 -5.21 0.05
C ASP A 55 -15.91 -5.20 -0.14
N LEU A 56 -15.24 -4.14 0.30
CA LEU A 56 -13.78 -4.06 0.27
C LEU A 56 -13.25 -4.69 1.55
N ASP A 57 -12.66 -5.88 1.42
CA ASP A 57 -12.01 -6.59 2.51
C ASP A 57 -10.52 -6.76 2.18
N VAL A 58 -9.68 -6.03 2.92
CA VAL A 58 -8.22 -6.05 2.75
C VAL A 58 -7.57 -7.12 3.64
N GLY A 59 -8.34 -7.74 4.55
CA GLY A 59 -7.89 -8.82 5.43
C GLY A 59 -7.10 -8.38 6.67
N PHE A 60 -6.78 -7.09 6.82
CA PHE A 60 -6.10 -6.54 8.00
C PHE A 60 -6.49 -5.08 8.24
N ASP A 61 -6.25 -4.60 9.46
CA ASP A 61 -6.58 -3.22 9.84
C ASP A 61 -5.68 -2.22 9.10
N THR A 62 -6.27 -1.44 8.21
CA THR A 62 -5.56 -0.43 7.43
C THR A 62 -6.46 0.75 7.08
N VAL A 63 -5.83 1.85 6.67
CA VAL A 63 -6.49 3.01 6.07
C VAL A 63 -6.72 2.70 4.59
N SER A 64 -7.99 2.67 4.19
CA SER A 64 -8.38 2.37 2.80
C SER A 64 -9.50 3.29 2.35
N ILE A 65 -9.48 3.63 1.06
CA ILE A 65 -10.47 4.47 0.40
C ILE A 65 -11.00 3.67 -0.79
N PHE A 66 -12.32 3.50 -0.86
CA PHE A 66 -12.98 2.79 -1.95
C PHE A 66 -13.93 3.75 -2.68
N LYS A 67 -13.77 3.87 -4.01
CA LYS A 67 -14.58 4.78 -4.82
C LYS A 67 -15.20 4.06 -6.00
N VAL A 68 -16.49 4.32 -6.25
CA VAL A 68 -17.23 3.89 -7.44
C VAL A 68 -17.85 5.12 -8.08
N ASP A 69 -17.64 5.33 -9.36
CA ASP A 69 -18.10 6.52 -10.10
C ASP A 69 -17.69 7.86 -9.43
N GLY A 70 -16.53 7.88 -8.77
CA GLY A 70 -16.00 9.04 -8.05
C GLY A 70 -16.58 9.22 -6.64
N VAL A 71 -17.61 8.47 -6.26
CA VAL A 71 -18.23 8.51 -4.93
C VAL A 71 -17.51 7.57 -3.98
N GLU A 72 -17.11 8.07 -2.82
CA GLU A 72 -16.50 7.27 -1.76
C GLU A 72 -17.55 6.43 -1.03
N LEU A 73 -17.25 5.14 -0.87
CA LEU A 73 -18.15 4.16 -0.27
C LEU A 73 -17.45 3.48 0.90
N LEU A 74 -18.00 3.64 2.11
CA LEU A 74 -17.54 2.93 3.30
C LEU A 74 -18.14 1.52 3.35
N THR A 75 -17.39 0.48 3.03
CA THR A 75 -17.90 -0.90 2.97
C THR A 75 -17.85 -1.64 4.31
N ALA A 76 -18.59 -2.74 4.42
CA ALA A 76 -18.61 -3.55 5.65
C ALA A 76 -17.24 -4.17 5.96
N GLY A 77 -16.48 -4.61 4.95
CA GLY A 77 -15.15 -5.19 5.11
C GLY A 77 -14.15 -4.22 5.71
N GLN A 78 -14.23 -2.94 5.34
CA GLN A 78 -13.38 -1.90 5.94
C GLN A 78 -13.65 -1.73 7.45
N CYS A 79 -14.92 -1.86 7.88
CA CYS A 79 -15.28 -1.85 9.30
C CYS A 79 -14.83 -3.13 10.00
N ARG A 80 -15.09 -4.31 9.41
CA ARG A 80 -14.74 -5.61 10.02
C ARG A 80 -13.25 -5.76 10.30
N ALA A 81 -12.40 -5.10 9.53
CA ALA A 81 -10.95 -5.14 9.72
C ALA A 81 -10.47 -4.41 11.00
N ALA A 82 -11.28 -3.52 11.58
CA ALA A 82 -10.91 -2.79 12.79
C ALA A 82 -11.06 -3.66 14.04
N ASN A 83 -9.98 -3.74 14.84
CA ASN A 83 -9.91 -4.61 16.02
C ASN A 83 -10.20 -3.90 17.34
N ASP A 84 -10.30 -2.57 17.31
CA ASP A 84 -10.54 -1.77 18.50
C ASP A 84 -11.46 -0.57 18.23
N TYR A 85 -11.89 0.06 19.31
CA TYR A 85 -12.79 1.21 19.29
C TYR A 85 -12.22 2.41 18.49
N SER A 86 -10.93 2.69 18.63
CA SER A 86 -10.28 3.83 17.97
C SER A 86 -10.20 3.61 16.46
N ALA A 87 -9.72 2.44 16.05
CA ALA A 87 -9.67 2.03 14.65
C ALA A 87 -11.07 1.99 14.03
N CYS A 88 -12.08 1.51 14.77
CA CYS A 88 -13.45 1.46 14.26
C CYS A 88 -14.06 2.85 14.04
N THR A 89 -13.96 3.73 15.04
CA THR A 89 -14.58 5.06 14.99
C THR A 89 -13.87 6.00 14.03
N SER A 90 -12.54 5.88 13.88
CA SER A 90 -11.79 6.65 12.89
C SER A 90 -12.20 6.36 11.44
N LYS A 91 -12.74 5.16 11.17
CA LYS A 91 -13.28 4.78 9.86
C LYS A 91 -14.73 5.22 9.63
N GLY A 92 -15.37 5.85 10.62
CA GLY A 92 -16.80 6.20 10.57
C GLY A 92 -17.74 5.02 10.79
N CYS A 93 -17.23 3.91 11.34
CA CYS A 93 -18.02 2.73 11.68
C CYS A 93 -18.55 2.81 13.12
N THR A 94 -19.50 1.93 13.47
CA THR A 94 -20.06 1.83 14.82
C THR A 94 -19.40 0.67 15.57
N TRP A 95 -18.78 0.96 16.71
CA TRP A 95 -18.25 -0.07 17.60
C TRP A 95 -19.36 -0.65 18.46
N VAL A 96 -19.40 -1.98 18.56
CA VAL A 96 -20.33 -2.73 19.41
C VAL A 96 -19.55 -3.35 20.56
N PRO A 97 -19.55 -2.74 21.76
CA PRO A 97 -18.72 -3.19 22.88
C PRO A 97 -19.07 -4.60 23.36
N THR A 98 -20.34 -4.99 23.25
CA THR A 98 -20.84 -6.29 23.72
C THR A 98 -20.30 -7.45 22.91
N SER A 99 -20.03 -7.25 21.61
CA SER A 99 -19.47 -8.27 20.73
C SER A 99 -18.00 -8.04 20.38
N GLY A 100 -17.41 -6.92 20.82
CA GLY A 100 -16.07 -6.50 20.39
C GLY A 100 -15.95 -6.36 18.88
N SER A 101 -17.04 -5.96 18.20
CA SER A 101 -17.11 -5.93 16.74
C SER A 101 -17.30 -4.52 16.21
N CYS A 102 -16.70 -4.24 15.06
CA CYS A 102 -16.91 -3.01 14.33
C CYS A 102 -17.87 -3.25 13.15
N ILE A 103 -19.01 -2.55 13.14
CA ILE A 103 -20.05 -2.70 12.12
C ILE A 103 -20.21 -1.41 11.30
N PRO A 104 -20.60 -1.50 10.01
CA PRO A 104 -20.95 -0.31 9.24
C PRO A 104 -22.14 0.43 9.89
N PRO A 105 -22.20 1.76 9.76
CA PRO A 105 -23.31 2.54 10.31
C PRO A 105 -24.65 2.01 9.77
N GLY A 106 -25.55 1.67 10.69
CA GLY A 106 -26.82 0.99 10.42
C GLY A 106 -27.88 1.90 9.82
N ALA A 107 -27.64 2.43 8.63
CA ALA A 107 -28.61 2.96 7.67
C ALA A 107 -27.84 3.54 6.48
N ALA A 108 -28.32 3.30 5.28
CA ALA A 108 -28.00 4.07 4.07
C ALA A 108 -26.56 3.97 3.51
N TYR A 109 -26.31 2.90 2.76
CA TYR A 109 -25.91 3.10 1.36
C TYR A 109 -27.14 3.55 0.55
N ASN A 110 -27.82 4.60 0.98
CA ASN A 110 -28.65 5.35 0.06
C ASN A 110 -27.63 6.17 -0.69
N VAL A 111 -27.27 5.69 -1.87
CA VAL A 111 -26.94 6.60 -2.98
C VAL A 111 -28.23 7.39 -3.20
N THR A 112 -28.50 8.38 -2.34
CA THR A 112 -29.48 9.40 -2.64
C THR A 112 -28.93 10.10 -3.86
N GLU A 113 -29.74 10.08 -4.90
CA GLU A 113 -29.42 10.45 -6.27
C GLU A 113 -28.68 9.35 -7.05
N LYS A 114 -29.52 8.56 -7.73
CA LYS A 114 -29.29 8.07 -9.09
C LYS A 114 -28.25 8.98 -9.76
N PRO A 115 -26.99 8.53 -9.97
CA PRO A 115 -26.12 9.24 -10.89
C PRO A 115 -26.94 9.38 -12.16
N ALA A 116 -26.99 10.58 -12.73
CA ALA A 116 -27.40 10.73 -14.10
C ALA A 116 -26.42 9.90 -14.93
N MET A 117 -26.67 8.58 -15.04
CA MET A 117 -26.10 7.77 -16.07
C MET A 117 -26.50 8.49 -17.33
N LEU A 118 -25.51 9.12 -17.95
CA LEU A 118 -25.55 9.65 -19.30
C LEU A 118 -26.50 8.76 -20.08
N GLN A 119 -27.70 9.28 -20.37
CA GLN A 119 -28.55 8.71 -21.39
C GLN A 119 -27.67 8.69 -22.62
N ARG A 120 -27.13 7.52 -22.94
CA ARG A 120 -26.46 7.29 -24.20
C ARG A 120 -27.50 7.68 -25.24
N ALA A 121 -27.30 8.81 -25.90
CA ALA A 121 -28.14 9.22 -27.01
C ALA A 121 -28.17 8.04 -27.97
N THR A 122 -29.32 7.39 -28.08
CA THR A 122 -29.60 6.44 -29.15
C THR A 122 -29.42 7.23 -30.44
N ALA A 123 -28.30 7.00 -31.13
CA ALA A 123 -28.12 7.50 -32.48
C ALA A 123 -29.27 6.93 -33.33
N PRO A 124 -29.98 7.77 -34.11
CA PRO A 124 -30.96 7.26 -35.05
C PRO A 124 -30.25 6.38 -36.08
N ALA A 125 -30.85 5.24 -36.41
CA ALA A 125 -30.34 4.34 -37.44
C ALA A 125 -30.23 5.08 -38.79
N PRO A 126 -29.20 4.83 -39.61
CA PRO A 126 -29.18 5.30 -40.99
C PRO A 126 -30.32 4.61 -41.77
N GLY A 127 -31.03 5.39 -42.58
CA GLY A 127 -32.27 5.02 -43.27
C GLY A 127 -32.12 4.05 -44.42
#